data_AF-A0A9D6UHQ0-F1
#
_entry.id   AF-A0A9D6UHQ0-F1
#
_cell.length_a   1.000
_cell.length_b   1.000
_cell.length_c   1.000
_cell.angle_alpha   90.00
_cell.angle_beta   90.00
_cell.angle_gamma   90.00
#
_symmetry.space_group_name_H-M   'P 1'
#
loop_
_entity.id
_entity.type
_entity.pdbx_description
1 polymer ?
#
loop_
_entity_poly.entity_id
_entity_poly.type
_entity_poly.pdbx_seq_one_letter_code
_entity_poly.pdbx_strand_id
1 'polypeptide(L)' 'IITKLDGTAKGGIVIGIVDEFKIPIRMVGMGEGMDDLIDFNADEFAEALFAK' A
#
# COMPACT_ATOMS: atom_id res chain seq x y z
N ILE A 1 6.43 -6.95 -1.29
CA ILE A 1 6.63 -5.69 -0.52
C ILE A 1 6.46 -4.55 -1.50
N ILE A 2 5.69 -3.51 -1.13
CA ILE A 2 5.50 -2.31 -1.96
C ILE A 2 6.03 -1.12 -1.15
N THR A 3 6.75 -0.18 -1.77
CA THR A 3 7.30 0.99 -1.07
C THR A 3 6.92 2.28 -1.81
N LYS A 4 7.22 3.44 -1.20
CA LYS A 4 6.92 4.77 -1.73
C LYS A 4 5.42 4.99 -1.97
N LEU A 5 4.59 4.52 -1.04
CA LEU A 5 3.15 4.78 -1.03
C LEU A 5 2.80 6.11 -0.35
N ASP A 6 3.78 6.77 0.26
CA ASP A 6 3.65 8.13 0.77
C ASP A 6 3.48 9.15 -0.36
N GLY A 7 2.54 10.08 -0.16
CA GLY A 7 2.40 11.28 -0.98
C GLY A 7 1.93 11.08 -2.43
N THR A 8 1.59 9.86 -2.87
CA THR A 8 1.15 9.63 -4.25
C THR A 8 -0.32 9.25 -4.33
N ALA A 9 -1.08 9.97 -5.16
CA ALA A 9 -2.43 9.62 -5.64
C ALA A 9 -2.47 8.33 -6.49
N LYS A 10 -1.42 7.49 -6.38
CA LYS A 10 -1.22 6.24 -7.11
C LYS A 10 -1.45 5.02 -6.23
N GLY A 11 -1.96 5.17 -5.00
CA GLY A 11 -2.38 4.05 -4.15
C GLY A 11 -3.26 3.03 -4.89
N GLY A 12 -4.09 3.49 -5.84
CA GLY A 12 -4.90 2.61 -6.69
C GLY A 12 -4.12 1.59 -7.54
N ILE A 13 -2.82 1.79 -7.81
CA ILE A 13 -2.01 0.82 -8.57
C ILE A 13 -1.85 -0.51 -7.83
N VAL A 14 -1.90 -0.46 -6.50
CA VAL A 14 -1.80 -1.62 -5.62
C VAL A 14 -2.92 -2.62 -5.92
N ILE A 15 -4.13 -2.12 -6.19
CA ILE A 15 -5.31 -2.94 -6.51
C ILE A 15 -5.08 -3.69 -7.83
N GLY A 16 -4.59 -3.00 -8.87
CA GLY A 16 -4.32 -3.62 -10.17
C GLY A 16 -3.23 -4.69 -10.12
N ILE A 17 -2.16 -4.46 -9.33
CA ILE A 17 -1.09 -5.45 -9.15
C ILE A 17 -1.62 -6.71 -8.45
N VAL A 18 -2.40 -6.55 -7.37
CA VAL A 18 -2.97 -7.70 -6.67
C VAL A 18 -3.97 -8.46 -7.55
N ASP A 19 -4.76 -7.75 -8.35
CA ASP A 19 -5.73 -8.38 -9.24
C ASP A 19 -5.06 -9.18 -10.37
N GLU A 20 -3.99 -8.65 -10.97
CA GLU A 20 -3.25 -9.31 -12.05
C GLU A 20 -2.48 -10.54 -11.55
N PHE A 21 -1.70 -10.37 -10.48
CA PHE A 21 -0.77 -11.39 -10.04
C PHE A 21 -1.37 -12.37 -9.01
N LYS A 22 -2.49 -12.02 -8.37
CA LYS A 22 -3.12 -12.79 -7.28
C LYS A 22 -2.16 -13.10 -6.11
N ILE A 23 -1.12 -12.29 -5.93
CA ILE A 23 -0.13 -12.43 -4.86
C ILE A 23 -0.50 -11.50 -3.70
N PRO A 24 -0.55 -11.98 -2.46
CA PRO A 24 -0.85 -11.14 -1.31
C PRO A 24 0.31 -10.19 -1.01
N ILE A 25 -0.01 -8.95 -0.69
CA ILE A 25 0.96 -7.97 -0.18
C ILE A 25 1.18 -8.26 1.30
N ARG A 26 2.45 -8.23 1.72
CA ARG A 26 2.86 -8.49 3.11
C ARG A 26 3.22 -7.22 3.86
N MET A 27 3.90 -6.28 3.19
CA MET A 27 4.42 -5.07 3.81
C MET A 27 4.32 -3.89 2.84
N VAL A 28 4.14 -2.71 3.40
CA VAL A 28 4.09 -1.43 2.70
C VAL A 28 5.07 -0.43 3.32
N GLY A 29 5.75 0.33 2.46
CA GLY A 29 6.62 1.44 2.84
C GLY A 29 5.93 2.78 2.64
N MET A 30 5.76 3.54 3.72
CA MET A 30 5.09 4.85 3.77
C MET A 30 6.05 6.02 3.98
N GLY A 31 7.31 5.87 3.55
CA GLY A 31 8.33 6.90 3.68
C GLY A 31 9.72 6.36 3.34
N GLU A 32 10.75 7.10 3.73
CA GLU A 32 12.16 6.79 3.44
C GLU A 32 12.93 6.25 4.67
N GLY A 33 12.35 6.35 5.86
CA GLY A 33 12.92 5.86 7.12
C GLY A 33 12.83 4.34 7.26
N MET A 34 13.68 3.77 8.12
CA MET A 34 13.65 2.33 8.41
C MET A 34 12.34 1.91 9.10
N ASP A 35 11.75 2.81 9.88
CA ASP A 35 10.50 2.57 10.62
C ASP A 35 9.24 2.76 9.76
N ASP A 36 9.39 3.22 8.51
CA ASP A 36 8.27 3.46 7.60
C ASP A 36 7.80 2.19 6.87
N LEU A 37 8.48 1.06 7.09
CA LEU A 37 8.09 -0.24 6.57
C LEU A 37 7.22 -0.97 7.59
N ILE A 38 5.93 -1.10 7.26
CA ILE A 38 4.92 -1.70 8.14
C ILE A 38 4.24 -2.89 7.46
N ASP A 39 3.58 -3.73 8.25
CA ASP A 39 2.73 -4.79 7.72
C ASP A 39 1.54 -4.22 6.94
N PHE A 40 1.16 -4.89 5.86
CA PHE A 40 0.05 -4.46 5.04
C PHE A 40 -1.29 -4.92 5.62
N ASN A 41 -2.17 -3.96 5.90
CA ASN A 41 -3.57 -4.20 6.25
C ASN A 41 -4.48 -3.70 5.11
N ALA A 42 -5.25 -4.61 4.52
CA ALA A 42 -6.13 -4.30 3.40
C ALA A 42 -7.32 -3.41 3.79
N ASP A 43 -7.86 -3.58 5.00
CA ASP A 43 -8.99 -2.81 5.49
C ASP A 43 -8.58 -1.36 5.75
N GLU A 44 -7.47 -1.15 6.47
CA GLU A 44 -6.89 0.18 6.69
C GLU A 44 -6.49 0.87 5.38
N PHE A 45 -5.93 0.12 4.44
CA PHE A 45 -5.57 0.65 3.12
C PHE A 45 -6.80 1.11 2.34
N ALA A 46 -7.88 0.32 2.35
CA ALA A 46 -9.13 0.68 1.71
C ALA A 46 -9.76 1.91 2.38
N GLU A 47 -9.79 1.95 3.71
CA GLU A 47 -10.28 3.11 4.46
C GLU A 47 -9.48 4.37 4.11
N ALA A 48 -8.15 4.30 4.11
CA ALA A 48 -7.27 5.43 3.78
C ALA A 48 -7.46 5.91 2.33
N LEU A 49 -7.78 5.01 1.40
CA LEU A 49 -8.03 5.36 -0.01
C LEU A 49 -9.33 6.16 -0.21
N PHE A 50 -10.33 5.94 0.64
CA PHE A 50 -11.64 6.60 0.56
C PHE A 50 -11.88 7.64 1.65
N ALA A 51 -11.02 7.71 2.66
CA ALA A 51 -10.98 8.77 3.65
C ALA A 51 -10.65 10.09 2.94
N LYS A 52 -11.54 11.07 3.12
CA LYS A 52 -11.58 12.31 2.35
C LYS A 52 -10.61 13.37 2.87
#